data_AF-A0A0D2P560-F1
#
_entry.id   AF-A0A0D2P560-F1
#
_cell.length_a   1.000
_cell.length_b   1.000
_cell.length_c   1.000
_cell.angle_alpha   90.00
_cell.angle_beta   90.00
_cell.angle_gamma   90.00
#
_symmetry.space_group_name_H-M   'P 1'
#
loop_
_entity.id
_entity.type
_entity.pdbx_description
1 polymer ?
#
loop_
_entity_poly.entity_id
_entity_poly.type
_entity_poly.pdbx_seq_one_letter_code
_entity_poly.pdbx_strand_id
1 'polypeptide(L)' 'MLDMGFEEDVRFILGKTCSARQIVMFSATWPVAVHRLAQEYMDPNPVKVVIGSEDLAANHDVMQIVEV' A
#
# COMPACT_ATOMS: atom_id res chain seq x y z
N MET A 1 -7.76 3.09 1.39
CA MET A 1 -7.49 3.73 2.69
C MET A 1 -6.96 5.14 2.49
N LEU A 2 -5.79 5.32 1.86
CA LEU A 2 -5.22 6.66 1.62
C LEU A 2 -6.11 7.52 0.70
N ASP A 3 -6.65 6.93 -0.37
CA ASP A 3 -7.57 7.64 -1.31
C ASP A 3 -8.91 8.05 -0.67
N MET A 4 -9.23 7.53 0.52
CA MET A 4 -10.45 7.88 1.27
C MET A 4 -10.21 9.00 2.29
N GLY A 5 -9.01 9.59 2.31
CA GLY A 5 -8.64 10.67 3.23
C GLY A 5 -8.00 10.22 4.55
N PHE A 6 -7.83 8.91 4.78
CA PHE A 6 -7.26 8.38 6.03
C PHE A 6 -5.74 8.58 6.17
N GLU A 7 -5.07 9.28 5.24
CA GLU A 7 -3.63 9.48 5.31
C GLU A 7 -3.21 10.21 6.60
N GLU A 8 -3.91 11.28 6.97
CA GLU A 8 -3.61 12.03 8.20
C GLU A 8 -3.80 11.18 9.46
N ASP A 9 -4.88 10.39 9.51
CA ASP A 9 -5.16 9.49 10.64
C ASP A 9 -4.08 8.40 10.77
N VAL A 10 -3.66 7.81 9.65
CA VAL A 10 -2.60 6.79 9.64
C VAL A 10 -1.28 7.39 10.14
N ARG A 11 -0.91 8.58 9.64
CA ARG A 11 0.30 9.29 10.07
C ARG A 11 0.24 9.62 11.56
N PHE A 12 -0.91 10.08 12.05
CA PHE A 12 -1.13 10.38 13.46
C PHE A 12 -0.92 9.13 14.33
N ILE A 13 -1.56 8.01 13.98
CA ILE A 13 -1.44 6.75 14.73
C ILE A 13 0.01 6.24 14.71
N LEU A 14 0.66 6.22 13.54
CA LEU A 14 2.05 5.78 13.41
C LEU A 14 3.03 6.70 14.16
N GLY A 15 2.71 7.97 14.32
CA GLY A 15 3.47 8.93 15.13
C GLY A 15 3.34 8.69 16.64
N LYS A 16 2.35 7.93 17.09
CA LYS A 16 2.13 7.58 18.51
C LYS A 16 2.62 6.18 18.89
N THR A 17 3.03 5.37 17.92
CA THR A 17 3.57 4.03 18.17
C THR A 17 5.09 4.03 18.40
N CYS A 18 5.63 2.98 19.04
CA CYS A 18 7.08 2.83 19.31
C CYS A 18 7.91 2.89 18.01
N SER A 19 9.06 3.58 18.05
CA SER A 19 9.96 3.68 16.89
C SER A 19 10.58 2.35 16.50
N ALA A 20 10.86 1.47 17.48
CA ALA A 20 11.31 0.10 17.24
C ALA A 20 10.10 -0.81 17.03
N ARG A 21 9.70 -0.99 15.76
CA ARG A 21 8.54 -1.79 15.37
C ARG A 21 8.74 -2.47 14.02
N GLN A 22 8.09 -3.60 13.83
CA GLN A 22 7.93 -4.23 12.52
C GLN A 22 6.65 -3.69 11.86
N ILE A 23 6.73 -3.28 10.60
CA ILE A 23 5.58 -2.82 9.82
C ILE A 23 5.39 -3.75 8.63
N VAL A 24 4.13 -4.11 8.38
CA VAL A 24 3.72 -4.88 7.20
C VAL A 24 2.56 -4.12 6.54
N MET A 25 2.70 -3.85 5.24
CA MET A 25 1.65 -3.21 4.43
C MET A 25 1.15 -4.20 3.39
N PHE A 26 -0.17 -4.23 3.22
CA PHE A 26 -0.84 -5.04 2.21
C PHE A 26 -1.64 -4.13 1.30
N SER A 27 -1.49 -4.30 0.00
CA SER A 27 -2.27 -3.56 -0.99
C SER A 27 -2.41 -4.35 -2.28
N ALA A 28 -3.57 -4.23 -2.93
CA ALA A 28 -3.80 -4.77 -4.27
C ALA A 28 -3.22 -3.86 -5.36
N THR A 29 -3.01 -2.57 -5.04
CA THR A 29 -2.45 -1.58 -5.96
C THR A 29 -1.25 -0.88 -5.32
N TRP A 30 -0.35 -0.34 -6.13
CA TRP A 30 0.89 0.28 -5.61
C TRP A 30 1.13 1.69 -6.15
N PRO A 31 0.22 2.66 -5.87
CA PRO A 31 0.36 4.04 -6.33
C PRO A 31 1.42 4.82 -5.53
N VAL A 32 1.81 6.00 -6.05
CA VAL A 32 2.85 6.87 -5.48
C VAL A 32 2.61 7.23 -4.01
N ALA A 33 1.35 7.43 -3.59
CA ALA A 33 1.02 7.75 -2.20
C ALA A 33 1.41 6.61 -1.24
N VAL A 34 1.13 5.36 -1.62
CA VAL A 34 1.51 4.16 -0.84
C VAL A 34 3.03 4.01 -0.80
N HIS A 35 3.71 4.25 -1.92
CA HIS A 35 5.17 4.26 -1.99
C HIS A 35 5.79 5.25 -0.98
N ARG A 36 5.28 6.49 -0.93
CA ARG A 36 5.78 7.51 0.00
C ARG A 36 5.59 7.09 1.45
N LEU A 37 4.41 6.57 1.79
CA LEU A 37 4.12 6.09 3.13
C LEU A 37 5.05 4.95 3.56
N ALA A 38 5.31 4.00 2.65
CA ALA A 38 6.23 2.90 2.91
C ALA A 38 7.66 3.41 3.17
N GLN A 39 8.16 4.34 2.35
CA GLN A 39 9.50 4.93 2.52
C GLN A 39 9.67 5.71 3.83
N GLU A 40 8.60 6.32 4.32
CA GLU A 40 8.65 7.16 5.51
C GLU A 40 8.61 6.36 6.82
N TYR A 41 7.85 5.25 6.84
CA TYR A 41 7.56 4.53 8.07
C TYR A 41 8.17 3.12 8.16
N MET A 42 8.45 2.46 7.04
CA MET A 42 9.04 1.11 7.05
C MET A 42 10.55 1.16 7.29
N ASP A 43 11.11 -0.02 7.54
CA ASP A 43 12.56 -0.22 7.57
C ASP A 43 13.21 0.29 6.25
N PRO A 44 14.44 0.84 6.29
CA PRO A 44 15.15 1.29 5.08
C PRO A 44 15.34 0.22 4.00
N ASN A 45 15.29 -1.06 4.37
CA ASN A 45 15.40 -2.19 3.43
C ASN A 45 14.19 -3.15 3.56
N PRO A 46 13.00 -2.73 3.12
CA PRO A 46 11.80 -3.55 3.24
C PRO A 46 11.78 -4.65 2.17
N VAL A 47 11.31 -5.84 2.54
CA VAL A 47 11.07 -6.91 1.58
C VAL A 47 9.74 -6.68 0.89
N LYS A 48 9.77 -6.39 -0.42
CA LYS A 48 8.56 -6.30 -1.26
C LYS A 48 8.27 -7.66 -1.88
N VAL A 49 7.06 -8.17 -1.65
CA VAL A 49 6.55 -9.39 -2.27
C VAL A 49 5.39 -9.02 -3.17
N VAL A 50 5.47 -9.37 -4.45
CA VAL A 50 4.40 -9.16 -5.44
C VAL A 50 3.90 -10.52 -5.89
N ILE A 51 2.57 -10.69 -5.93
CA ILE A 51 1.91 -11.89 -6.43
C ILE A 51 1.20 -11.52 -7.72
N GLY A 52 1.54 -12.20 -8.82
CA GLY A 52 1.04 -11.86 -10.17
C GLY A 52 2.02 -10.99 -10.95
N SER A 53 1.50 -10.06 -11.75
CA SER A 53 2.29 -9.06 -12.49
C SER A 53 2.52 -7.79 -11.67
N GLU A 54 3.59 -7.05 -11.96
CA GLU A 54 3.80 -5.71 -11.38
C GLU A 54 2.83 -4.67 -11.95
N ASP A 55 2.33 -4.90 -13.16
CA ASP A 55 1.33 -4.05 -13.79
C ASP A 55 -0.03 -4.20 -13.10
N LEU A 56 -0.78 -3.09 -13.06
CA LEU A 56 -2.13 -3.07 -12.52
C LEU A 56 -3.03 -3.97 -13.35
N ALA A 57 -3.36 -5.14 -12.80
CA ALA A 57 -4.27 -6.08 -13.40
C ALA A 57 -5.47 -6.29 -12.47
N ALA A 58 -6.67 -6.35 -13.07
CA ALA A 58 -7.85 -6.80 -12.37
C ALA A 58 -7.86 -8.33 -12.27
N ASN A 59 -8.58 -8.86 -11.29
CA ASN A 59 -8.60 -10.30 -11.01
C ASN A 59 -9.04 -11.12 -12.25
N HIS A 60 -8.26 -12.15 -12.58
CA HIS A 60 -8.49 -13.04 -13.74
C HIS A 60 -9.74 -13.90 -13.61
N ASP A 61 -10.20 -14.20 -12.39
CA ASP A 61 -11.40 -15.02 -12.16
C ASP A 61 -12.70 -14.23 -12.34
N VAL A 62 -12.61 -12.91 -12.56
CA VAL A 62 -13.76 -12.02 -12.74
C VAL A 62 -13.89 -11.65 -14.21
N MET A 63 -15.03 -12.00 -14.83
CA MET A 63 -15.37 -11.54 -16.17
C MET A 63 -15.53 -10.02 -16.18
N GLN A 64 -14.73 -9.35 -17.00
CA GLN A 64 -14.73 -7.89 -17.14
C GLN A 64 -15.38 -7.52 -18.48
N ILE A 65 -16.44 -6.73 -18.45
CA ILE A 65 -17.07 -6.13 -19.63
C ILE A 65 -16.64 -4.66 -19.65
N VAL A 66 -15.88 -4.26 -20.66
CA VAL A 66 -15.39 -2.89 -20.83
C VAL A 66 -16.18 -2.24 -21.97
N GLU A 67 -16.96 -1.22 -21.66
CA GLU A 67 -17.60 -0.35 -22.65
C GLU A 67 -16.69 0.86 -22.90
N VAL A 68 -16.50 1.22 -24.18
CA VAL A 68 -15.64 2.33 -24.65
C VAL A 68 -16.51 3.49 -25.11
#